data_AF-A0A7W5IKD8-F1
#
_entry.id   AF-A0A7W5IKD8-F1
#
_cell.length_a   1.000
_cell.length_b   1.000
_cell.length_c   1.000
_cell.angle_alpha   90.00
_cell.angle_beta   90.00
_cell.angle_gamma   90.00
#
_symmetry.space_group_name_H-M   'P 1'
#
loop_
_entity.id
_entity.type
_entity.pdbx_description
1 polymer ?
#
loop_
_entity_poly.entity_id
_entity_poly.type
_entity_poly.pdbx_seq_one_letter_code
_entity_poly.pdbx_strand_id
1 'polypeptide(L)'
;MKALLAWIAAARWRLSLSHCVEGLLIQIPVGLMFGFGVGALAVVVWYWSRKKLEMETAAKTPGASDATVWMIGWFPWQWDRYKLLDVVMPACSSALIAWALQTYARPLSLF
;
A
#
# COMPACT_ATOMS: atom_id res chain seq x y z
N MET A 1 28.94 -13.27 0.21
CA MET A 1 28.20 -12.03 0.57
C MET A 1 27.14 -11.62 -0.46
N LYS A 2 27.46 -11.54 -1.76
CA LYS A 2 26.47 -11.14 -2.81
C LYS A 2 25.21 -12.03 -2.87
N ALA A 3 25.36 -13.35 -2.80
CA ALA A 3 24.23 -14.29 -2.86
C ALA A 3 23.26 -14.15 -1.67
N LEU A 4 23.79 -13.91 -0.45
CA LEU A 4 22.97 -13.69 0.75
C LEU A 4 22.15 -12.39 0.64
N LEU A 5 22.78 -11.30 0.20
CA LEU A 5 22.09 -10.02 0.00
C LEU A 5 20.99 -10.13 -1.08
N ALA A 6 21.24 -10.87 -2.16
CA ALA A 6 20.25 -11.12 -3.20
C ALA A 6 19.06 -11.95 -2.67
N TRP A 7 19.31 -12.95 -1.83
CA TRP A 7 18.26 -13.74 -1.18
C TRP A 7 17.40 -12.90 -0.24
N ILE A 8 18.02 -12.04 0.59
CA ILE A 8 17.29 -11.13 1.49
C ILE A 8 16.41 -10.16 0.70
N ALA A 9 16.95 -9.57 -0.37
CA ALA A 9 16.19 -8.67 -1.25
C ALA A 9 15.01 -9.39 -1.92
N ALA A 10 15.22 -10.62 -2.39
CA ALA A 10 14.16 -11.45 -2.98
C ALA A 10 13.08 -11.83 -1.95
N ALA A 11 13.46 -12.13 -0.70
CA ALA A 11 12.51 -12.40 0.37
C ALA A 11 11.66 -11.15 0.70
N ARG A 12 12.29 -9.97 0.77
CA ARG A 12 11.60 -8.69 0.95
C ARG A 12 10.65 -8.37 -0.21
N TRP A 13 11.08 -8.62 -1.44
CA TRP A 13 10.24 -8.45 -2.64
C TRP A 13 8.99 -9.33 -2.59
N ARG A 14 9.12 -10.60 -2.16
CA ARG A 14 7.98 -11.52 -2.00
C ARG A 14 6.98 -11.02 -0.95
N LEU A 15 7.47 -10.44 0.15
CA LEU A 15 6.62 -9.80 1.16
C LEU A 15 5.89 -8.58 0.60
N SER A 16 6.55 -7.77 -0.23
CA SER A 16 5.88 -6.64 -0.90
C SER A 16 4.82 -7.11 -1.91
N LEU A 17 5.03 -8.26 -2.57
CA LEU A 17 4.04 -8.86 -3.48
C LEU A 17 2.80 -9.40 -2.75
N SER A 18 2.94 -9.94 -1.53
CA SER A 18 1.76 -10.39 -0.77
C SER A 18 0.83 -9.23 -0.44
N HIS A 19 1.33 -8.00 -0.36
CA HIS A 19 0.50 -6.81 -0.19
C HIS A 19 -0.47 -6.56 -1.35
N CYS A 20 -0.18 -7.03 -2.57
CA CYS A 20 -1.14 -6.96 -3.67
C CYS A 20 -2.41 -7.79 -3.37
N VAL A 21 -2.25 -8.96 -2.76
CA VAL A 21 -3.37 -9.84 -2.37
C VAL A 21 -4.11 -9.27 -1.17
N GLU A 22 -3.37 -8.80 -0.16
CA GLU A 22 -3.96 -8.09 0.99
C GLU A 22 -4.75 -6.83 0.54
N GLY A 23 -4.26 -6.11 -0.47
CA GLY A 23 -4.95 -4.97 -1.07
C GLY A 23 -6.34 -5.33 -1.60
N LEU A 24 -6.55 -6.55 -2.11
CA LEU A 24 -7.88 -7.01 -2.55
C LEU A 24 -8.88 -7.11 -1.40
N LEU A 25 -8.43 -7.44 -0.20
CA LEU A 25 -9.30 -7.50 0.99
C LEU A 25 -9.87 -6.14 1.36
N ILE A 26 -9.22 -5.05 0.93
CA ILE A 26 -9.70 -3.67 1.10
C ILE A 26 -10.46 -3.24 -0.14
N GLN A 27 -9.91 -3.48 -1.33
CA GLN A 27 -10.47 -3.02 -2.59
C GLN A 27 -11.83 -3.63 -2.90
N ILE A 28 -12.03 -4.93 -2.66
CA ILE A 28 -13.28 -5.63 -2.99
C ILE A 28 -14.46 -5.04 -2.20
N PRO A 29 -14.46 -4.98 -0.85
CA PRO A 29 -15.61 -4.47 -0.12
C PRO A 29 -15.88 -2.99 -0.42
N VAL A 30 -14.84 -2.14 -0.46
CA VAL A 30 -15.00 -0.71 -0.77
C VAL A 30 -15.45 -0.52 -2.23
N GLY A 31 -14.91 -1.33 -3.15
CA GLY A 31 -15.23 -1.29 -4.57
C GLY A 31 -16.66 -1.71 -4.86
N LEU A 32 -17.20 -2.69 -4.14
CA LEU A 32 -18.60 -3.10 -4.25
C LEU A 32 -19.57 -2.06 -3.69
N MET A 33 -19.19 -1.31 -2.65
CA MET A 33 -20.04 -0.30 -2.04
C MET A 33 -20.00 1.05 -2.76
N PHE A 34 -18.82 1.46 -3.25
CA PHE A 34 -18.57 2.84 -3.71
C PHE A 34 -17.90 2.92 -5.10
N GLY A 35 -17.71 1.78 -5.77
CA GLY A 35 -17.04 1.68 -7.07
C GLY A 35 -15.54 1.37 -6.95
N PHE A 36 -15.03 0.57 -7.88
CA PHE A 36 -13.66 0.04 -7.81
C PHE A 36 -12.56 1.11 -7.89
N GLY A 37 -12.84 2.31 -8.44
CA GLY A 37 -11.93 3.45 -8.36
C GLY A 37 -11.74 3.95 -6.92
N VAL A 38 -12.83 4.05 -6.15
CA VAL A 38 -12.80 4.38 -4.72
C VAL A 38 -12.13 3.25 -3.94
N GLY A 39 -12.39 1.99 -4.31
CA GLY A 39 -11.70 0.82 -3.76
C GLY A 39 -10.18 0.90 -3.91
N ALA A 40 -9.67 1.30 -5.09
CA ALA A 40 -8.24 1.48 -5.30
C ALA A 40 -7.66 2.62 -4.44
N LEU A 41 -8.37 3.74 -4.30
CA LEU A 41 -7.96 4.82 -3.40
C LEU A 41 -7.91 4.37 -1.94
N ALA A 42 -8.86 3.56 -1.49
CA ALA A 42 -8.87 3.01 -0.14
C ALA A 42 -7.63 2.13 0.14
N VAL A 43 -7.18 1.34 -0.84
CA VAL A 43 -5.92 0.57 -0.72
C VAL A 43 -4.73 1.51 -0.51
N VAL A 44 -4.63 2.59 -1.30
CA VAL A 44 -3.56 3.59 -1.16
C VAL A 44 -3.56 4.19 0.25
N VAL A 45 -4.72 4.66 0.71
CA VAL A 45 -4.87 5.29 2.03
C VAL A 45 -4.52 4.31 3.15
N TRP A 46 -4.96 3.06 3.05
CA TRP A 46 -4.68 2.02 4.03
C TRP A 46 -3.17 1.76 4.15
N TYR A 47 -2.50 1.49 3.03
CA TYR A 47 -1.07 1.18 3.05
C TYR A 47 -0.22 2.38 3.46
N TRP A 48 -0.61 3.59 3.05
CA TRP A 48 0.03 4.81 3.52
C TRP A 48 -0.07 4.95 5.03
N SER A 49 -1.28 4.78 5.58
CA SER A 49 -1.54 4.88 7.02
C SER A 49 -0.76 3.83 7.81
N ARG A 50 -0.70 2.59 7.30
CA ARG A 50 0.09 1.50 7.88
C ARG A 50 1.58 1.83 7.90
N LYS A 51 2.14 2.35 6.80
CA LYS A 51 3.57 2.70 6.74
C LYS A 51 3.93 3.93 7.56
N LYS A 52 3.02 4.90 7.66
CA LYS A 52 3.15 6.00 8.60
C LYS A 52 3.22 5.49 10.04
N LEU A 53 2.31 4.60 10.44
CA LEU A 53 2.29 4.02 11.79
C LEU A 53 3.56 3.22 12.10
N GLU A 54 4.12 2.49 11.13
CA GLU A 54 5.42 1.82 11.29
C GLU A 54 6.55 2.81 11.59
N MET A 55 6.53 3.99 10.97
CA MET A 55 7.53 5.06 11.21
C MET A 55 7.34 5.71 12.59
N GLU A 56 6.09 5.99 12.97
CA GLU A 56 5.75 6.51 14.29
C GLU A 56 6.21 5.56 15.39
N THR A 57 5.94 4.26 15.21
CA THR A 57 6.35 3.21 16.15
C THR A 57 7.87 3.12 16.27
N ALA A 58 8.60 3.22 15.15
CA ALA A 58 10.06 3.20 15.15
C ALA A 58 10.68 4.45 15.79
N ALA A 59 10.01 5.60 15.71
CA ALA A 59 10.48 6.86 16.28
C ALA A 59 10.11 7.05 17.76
N LYS A 60 9.25 6.19 18.32
CA LYS A 60 8.80 6.28 19.71
C LYS A 60 9.92 5.86 20.66
N THR A 61 10.62 6.84 21.23
CA THR A 61 11.61 6.64 22.30
C THR A 61 11.02 6.93 23.68
N PRO A 62 11.56 6.34 24.77
CA PRO A 62 11.12 6.65 26.13
C PRO A 62 11.28 8.14 26.42
N GLY A 63 10.17 8.83 26.75
CA GLY A 63 10.13 10.26 27.04
C GLY A 63 9.80 11.18 25.84
N ALA A 64 9.61 10.64 24.64
CA ALA A 64 9.13 11.43 23.50
C ALA A 64 7.65 11.80 23.65
N SER A 65 7.29 13.05 23.31
CA SER A 65 5.89 13.47 23.28
C SER A 65 5.15 12.87 22.08
N ASP A 66 3.91 12.42 22.27
CA ASP A 66 3.11 11.81 21.20
C ASP A 66 2.91 12.78 20.01
N ALA A 67 2.77 14.09 20.29
CA ALA A 67 2.64 15.12 19.26
C ALA A 67 3.87 15.18 18.33
N THR A 68 5.08 15.02 18.88
CA THR A 68 6.30 14.96 18.06
C THR A 68 6.35 13.69 17.21
N VAL A 69 5.92 12.55 17.77
CA VAL A 69 5.91 11.26 17.08
C VAL A 69 4.94 11.27 15.89
N TRP A 70 3.75 11.86 16.04
CA TRP A 70 2.72 11.91 14.99
C TRP A 70 3.11 12.73 13.75
N MET A 71 4.13 13.58 13.86
CA MET A 71 4.67 14.37 12.76
C MET A 71 5.67 13.58 11.90
N ILE A 72 6.02 12.36 12.31
CA ILE A 72 7.01 11.53 11.62
C ILE A 72 6.33 10.56 10.66
N GLY A 73 6.93 10.37 9.49
CA GLY A 73 6.48 9.37 8.51
C GLY A 73 5.35 9.84 7.59
N TRP A 74 5.00 11.13 7.59
CA TRP A 74 4.00 11.68 6.68
C TRP A 74 4.42 11.64 5.23
N PHE A 75 5.73 11.75 4.97
CA PHE A 75 6.26 11.91 3.62
C PHE A 75 7.11 10.70 3.20
N PRO A 76 7.03 10.30 1.92
CA PRO A 76 7.64 9.07 1.44
C PRO A 76 9.17 9.12 1.40
N TRP A 77 9.78 10.31 1.35
CA TRP A 77 11.24 10.46 1.45
C TRP A 77 11.78 10.19 2.86
N GLN A 78 10.91 10.12 3.87
CA GLN A 78 11.28 9.69 5.22
C GLN A 78 11.29 8.15 5.34
N TRP A 79 10.85 7.43 4.30
CA TRP A 79 10.70 5.99 4.32
C TRP A 79 11.86 5.27 3.65
N ASP A 80 12.08 4.03 4.10
CA ASP A 80 12.90 3.06 3.38
C ASP A 80 12.26 2.72 2.03
N ARG A 81 13.11 2.46 1.01
CA ARG A 81 12.73 1.93 -0.30
C ARG A 81 11.78 0.74 -0.22
N TYR A 82 11.95 -0.16 0.75
CA TYR A 82 11.04 -1.30 0.91
C TYR A 82 9.67 -0.89 1.42
N LYS A 83 9.59 0.10 2.34
CA LYS A 83 8.29 0.63 2.79
C LYS A 83 7.58 1.35 1.65
N LEU A 84 8.32 2.08 0.82
CA LEU A 84 7.76 2.68 -0.40
C LEU A 84 7.21 1.61 -1.34
N LEU A 85 7.96 0.52 -1.55
CA LEU A 85 7.54 -0.59 -2.40
C LEU A 85 6.26 -1.27 -1.88
N ASP A 86 6.16 -1.44 -0.56
CA ASP A 86 4.98 -1.99 0.11
C ASP A 86 3.71 -1.13 -0.10
N VAL A 87 3.83 0.14 -0.49
CA VAL A 87 2.69 1.00 -0.87
C VAL A 87 2.48 1.02 -2.38
N VAL A 88 3.56 1.15 -3.16
CA VAL A 88 3.48 1.29 -4.62
C VAL A 88 2.93 0.02 -5.28
N MET A 89 3.36 -1.16 -4.84
CA MET A 89 2.91 -2.43 -5.40
C MET A 89 1.40 -2.63 -5.29
N PRO A 90 0.79 -2.59 -4.09
CA PRO A 90 -0.65 -2.74 -3.95
C PRO A 90 -1.43 -1.58 -4.58
N ALA A 91 -0.89 -0.35 -4.59
CA ALA A 91 -1.53 0.79 -5.25
C ALA A 91 -1.64 0.58 -6.76
N CYS A 92 -0.54 0.22 -7.42
CA CYS A 92 -0.52 -0.04 -8.86
C CYS A 92 -1.40 -1.22 -9.24
N SER A 93 -1.32 -2.35 -8.51
CA SER A 93 -2.18 -3.51 -8.81
C SER A 93 -3.66 -3.17 -8.66
N SER A 94 -4.02 -2.45 -7.60
CA SER A 94 -5.41 -2.07 -7.34
C SER A 94 -5.94 -1.07 -8.37
N ALA A 95 -5.12 -0.09 -8.78
CA ALA A 95 -5.47 0.85 -9.83
C ALA A 95 -5.69 0.13 -11.19
N LEU A 96 -4.82 -0.82 -11.53
CA LEU A 96 -4.97 -1.62 -12.76
C LEU A 96 -6.25 -2.47 -12.73
N ILE A 97 -6.59 -3.09 -11.60
CA ILE A 97 -7.83 -3.85 -11.44
C ILE A 97 -9.04 -2.93 -11.58
N ALA A 98 -9.02 -1.77 -10.93
CA ALA A 98 -10.10 -0.80 -11.02
C ALA A 98 -10.31 -0.31 -12.45
N TRP A 99 -9.22 -0.03 -13.17
CA TRP A 99 -9.26 0.37 -14.56
C TRP A 99 -9.82 -0.74 -15.45
N ALA A 100 -9.33 -1.98 -15.30
CA ALA A 100 -9.82 -3.13 -16.05
C ALA A 100 -11.33 -3.35 -15.87
N LEU A 101 -11.82 -3.28 -14.62
CA LEU A 101 -13.25 -3.44 -14.31
C LEU A 101 -14.09 -2.29 -14.90
N GLN A 102 -13.59 -1.06 -14.86
CA GLN A 102 -14.28 0.08 -15.50
C GLN A 102 -14.33 -0.07 -17.04
N THR A 103 -13.24 -0.54 -17.65
CA THR A 103 -13.21 -0.80 -19.10
C THR A 103 -14.09 -1.97 -19.51
N TYR A 104 -14.30 -2.97 -18.65
CA TYR A 104 -15.18 -4.10 -18.92
C TYR A 104 -16.67 -3.79 -18.71
N ALA A 105 -17.01 -2.90 -17.77
CA ALA A 105 -18.38 -2.48 -17.54
C ALA A 105 -18.95 -1.61 -18.70
N ARG A 106 -18.11 -0.79 -19.34
CA ARG A 106 -18.52 0.11 -20.44
C ARG A 106 -19.08 -0.60 -21.69
N PRO A 107 -18.50 -1.71 -22.19
CA PRO A 107 -19.04 -2.48 -23.30
C PRO A 107 -20.44 -3.05 -23.05
N LEU A 108 -20.77 -3.39 -21.80
CA LEU A 108 -22.06 -4.02 -21.45
C LEU A 108 -23.19 -2.99 -21.30
N SER A 109 -22.89 -1.74 -21.00
CA SER A 109 -23.90 -0.66 -20.90
C SER A 109 -24.31 -0.06 -22.26
N LEU A 110 -23.68 -0.48 -23.34
CA LEU A 110 -23.97 -0.02 -24.72
C LEU A 110 -24.95 -0.95 -25.46
N PHE A 111 -25.43 -2.01 -24.81
CA PHE A 111 -26.46 -2.92 -25.31
C PHE A 111 -27.72 -2.83 -24.47
#